data_AF-A0AAX3SII1-F1
#
_entry.id   AF-A0AAX3SII1-F1
#
_cell.length_a   1.000
_cell.length_b   1.000
_cell.length_c   1.000
_cell.angle_alpha   90.00
_cell.angle_beta   90.00
_cell.angle_gamma   90.00
#
_symmetry.space_group_name_H-M   'P 1'
#
loop_
_entity.id
_entity.type
_entity.pdbx_description
1 polymer ?
#
loop_
_entity_poly.entity_id
_entity_poly.type
_entity_poly.pdbx_seq_one_letter_code
_entity_poly.pdbx_strand_id
1 'polypeptide(L)'
;MTHKAAGMRHAHTCAAQRQKGIALFIVVVLVMLSMLLALWASRSALFNEMFVGNDADYQRALEAAQALLQDAELDIRGEQASGAACAASSSQPSVCRSGAGIAQFPRETGEVGLLLASLAEATPTGCRDGLCTKRTGPQDFWNNADEGQGITLGQMTAADVGARYGQFTGAIAGGKSDSILANREAGKGGWYWIEILPYDVNAGNSGVIANGSPRLALYMQPQVIYRITAIAHGRKSNTQVVMQQTYARQKRRD
;
A
#
# COMPACT_ATOMS: atom_id res chain seq x y z
N MET A 1 -55.16 104.52 -5.54
CA MET A 1 -53.79 103.96 -5.44
C MET A 1 -53.87 102.80 -4.45
N THR A 2 -53.75 101.55 -4.93
CA THR A 2 -52.63 100.62 -4.64
C THR A 2 -52.83 99.81 -3.35
N HIS A 3 -52.65 98.49 -3.23
CA HIS A 3 -52.16 97.44 -4.11
C HIS A 3 -52.72 96.07 -3.66
N LYS A 4 -52.86 95.21 -4.67
CA LYS A 4 -52.99 93.75 -4.71
C LYS A 4 -51.92 93.01 -3.89
N ALA A 5 -52.26 91.88 -3.27
CA ALA A 5 -51.42 90.66 -3.29
C ALA A 5 -52.18 89.42 -2.77
N ALA A 6 -52.34 88.45 -3.65
CA ALA A 6 -52.79 87.10 -3.37
C ALA A 6 -51.58 86.24 -2.94
N GLY A 7 -51.70 85.50 -1.83
CA GLY A 7 -50.72 84.52 -1.38
C GLY A 7 -51.10 83.11 -1.83
N MET A 8 -50.45 82.64 -2.88
CA MET A 8 -50.60 81.30 -3.47
C MET A 8 -49.87 80.28 -2.58
N ARG A 9 -50.59 79.35 -1.95
CA ARG A 9 -49.97 78.20 -1.25
C ARG A 9 -49.68 77.10 -2.26
N HIS A 10 -48.39 76.82 -2.50
CA HIS A 10 -47.96 75.67 -3.27
C HIS A 10 -48.26 74.38 -2.52
N ALA A 11 -49.21 73.60 -3.04
CA ALA A 11 -49.33 72.19 -2.70
C ALA A 11 -48.17 71.45 -3.36
N HIS A 12 -47.25 70.91 -2.55
CA HIS A 12 -46.29 69.92 -3.03
C HIS A 12 -47.08 68.68 -3.45
N THR A 13 -47.23 68.49 -4.76
CA THR A 13 -47.70 67.24 -5.34
C THR A 13 -46.64 66.19 -5.08
N CYS A 14 -46.88 65.35 -4.07
CA CYS A 14 -46.14 64.12 -3.88
C CYS A 14 -46.48 63.20 -5.05
N ALA A 15 -45.59 63.10 -6.04
CA ALA A 15 -45.75 62.17 -7.14
C ALA A 15 -45.68 60.75 -6.56
N ALA A 16 -46.84 60.10 -6.42
CA ALA A 16 -46.92 58.70 -6.07
C ALA A 16 -46.30 57.87 -7.20
N GLN A 17 -45.02 57.57 -7.06
CA GLN A 17 -44.27 56.75 -7.99
C GLN A 17 -44.87 55.33 -7.92
N ARG A 18 -45.70 54.98 -8.91
CA ARG A 18 -46.28 53.63 -9.04
C ARG A 18 -45.14 52.60 -9.06
N GLN A 19 -44.99 51.84 -7.97
CA GLN A 19 -44.08 50.71 -7.92
C GLN A 19 -44.52 49.69 -8.98
N LYS A 20 -43.73 49.54 -10.04
CA LYS A 20 -43.89 48.45 -11.00
C LYS A 20 -43.39 47.18 -10.30
N GLY A 21 -44.25 46.19 -10.09
CA GLY A 21 -44.01 44.94 -9.34
C GLY A 21 -42.94 43.99 -9.92
N ILE A 22 -41.93 44.50 -10.62
CA ILE A 22 -40.86 43.74 -11.29
C ILE A 22 -39.72 43.39 -10.31
N ALA A 23 -39.55 44.16 -9.23
CA ALA A 23 -38.48 43.94 -8.25
C ALA A 23 -38.53 42.54 -7.60
N LEU A 24 -39.73 42.07 -7.23
CA LEU A 24 -39.92 40.73 -6.67
C LEU A 24 -39.51 39.63 -7.66
N PHE A 25 -39.86 39.79 -8.94
CA PHE A 25 -39.51 38.82 -9.98
C PHE A 25 -37.99 38.71 -10.17
N ILE A 26 -37.29 39.86 -10.24
CA ILE A 26 -35.82 39.89 -10.36
C ILE A 26 -35.16 39.18 -9.17
N VAL A 27 -35.62 39.46 -7.94
CA VAL A 27 -35.09 38.83 -6.73
C VAL A 27 -35.32 37.32 -6.76
N VAL A 28 -36.53 36.86 -7.09
CA VAL A 28 -36.83 35.41 -7.18
C VAL A 28 -35.95 34.73 -8.23
N VAL A 29 -35.75 35.34 -9.39
CA VAL A 29 -34.87 34.80 -10.44
C VAL A 29 -33.42 34.74 -9.97
N LEU A 30 -32.90 35.78 -9.33
CA LEU A 30 -31.54 35.78 -8.77
C LEU A 30 -31.37 34.70 -7.69
N VAL A 31 -32.35 34.56 -6.80
CA VAL A 31 -32.35 33.51 -5.76
C VAL A 31 -32.37 32.13 -6.41
N MET A 32 -33.24 31.89 -7.39
CA MET A 32 -33.33 30.62 -8.12
C MET A 32 -32.01 30.27 -8.82
N LEU A 33 -31.39 31.22 -9.53
CA LEU A 33 -30.10 31.02 -10.19
C LEU A 33 -28.98 30.73 -9.16
N SER A 34 -28.96 31.45 -8.05
CA SER A 34 -28.00 31.20 -6.96
C SER A 34 -28.17 29.81 -6.33
N MET A 35 -29.41 29.35 -6.18
CA MET A 35 -29.71 28.03 -5.63
C MET A 35 -29.30 26.91 -6.60
N LEU A 36 -29.50 27.10 -7.91
CA LEU A 36 -29.01 26.17 -8.93
C LEU A 36 -27.48 26.06 -8.93
N LEU A 37 -26.78 27.20 -8.81
CA LEU A 37 -25.32 27.22 -8.67
C LEU A 37 -24.85 26.52 -7.39
N ALA A 38 -25.54 26.76 -6.26
CA ALA A 38 -25.21 26.12 -4.99
C ALA A 38 -25.41 24.60 -5.05
N LEU A 39 -26.49 24.12 -5.66
CA LEU A 39 -26.74 22.69 -5.87
C LEU A 39 -25.70 22.05 -6.77
N TRP A 40 -25.26 22.75 -7.82
CA TRP A 40 -24.21 22.29 -8.72
C TRP A 40 -22.86 22.20 -7.98
N ALA A 41 -22.47 23.26 -7.26
CA ALA A 41 -21.26 23.27 -6.45
C ALA A 41 -21.24 22.17 -5.39
N SER A 42 -22.37 21.90 -4.72
CA SER A 42 -22.50 20.83 -3.73
C SER A 42 -22.30 19.44 -4.34
N ARG A 43 -22.90 19.16 -5.50
CA ARG A 43 -22.68 17.88 -6.21
C ARG A 43 -21.23 17.71 -6.64
N SER A 44 -20.61 18.76 -7.16
CA SER A 44 -19.19 18.73 -7.55
C SER A 44 -18.26 18.49 -6.36
N ALA A 45 -18.55 19.10 -5.21
CA ALA A 45 -17.78 18.90 -3.98
C ALA A 45 -17.83 17.44 -3.49
N LEU A 46 -19.02 16.82 -3.49
CA LEU A 46 -19.17 15.41 -3.10
C LEU A 46 -18.41 14.45 -4.03
N PHE A 47 -18.43 14.71 -5.33
CA PHE A 47 -17.66 13.90 -6.29
C PHE A 47 -16.15 14.03 -6.05
N ASN A 48 -15.67 15.26 -5.82
CA ASN A 48 -14.26 15.51 -5.54
C ASN A 48 -13.82 14.83 -4.23
N GLU A 49 -14.65 14.87 -3.18
CA GLU A 49 -14.36 14.19 -1.91
C GLU A 49 -14.25 12.67 -2.09
N MET A 50 -15.17 12.07 -2.86
CA MET A 50 -15.14 10.64 -3.14
C MET A 50 -13.86 10.23 -3.88
N PHE A 51 -13.50 10.99 -4.91
CA PHE A 51 -12.29 10.73 -5.71
C PHE A 51 -11.02 10.89 -4.86
N VAL A 52 -10.87 12.02 -4.17
CA VAL A 52 -9.72 12.30 -3.30
C VAL A 52 -9.63 11.26 -2.18
N GLY A 53 -10.75 10.84 -1.62
CA GLY A 53 -10.77 9.81 -0.59
C GLY A 53 -10.36 8.42 -1.10
N ASN A 54 -10.59 8.09 -2.38
CA ASN A 54 -10.12 6.82 -2.97
C ASN A 54 -8.62 6.88 -3.25
N ASP A 55 -8.15 7.97 -3.84
CA ASP A 55 -6.72 8.19 -4.10
C ASP A 55 -5.90 8.20 -2.81
N ALA A 56 -6.37 8.91 -1.78
CA ALA A 56 -5.70 8.95 -0.48
C ALA A 56 -5.64 7.56 0.21
N ASP A 57 -6.66 6.72 0.04
CA ASP A 57 -6.64 5.35 0.57
C ASP A 57 -5.67 4.45 -0.20
N TYR A 58 -5.61 4.61 -1.53
CA TYR A 58 -4.65 3.91 -2.38
C TYR A 58 -3.20 4.30 -2.05
N GLN A 59 -2.90 5.59 -1.86
CA GLN A 59 -1.58 6.05 -1.47
C GLN A 59 -1.13 5.48 -0.12
N ARG A 60 -2.02 5.43 0.87
CA ARG A 60 -1.70 4.77 2.17
C ARG A 60 -1.45 3.27 2.00
N ALA A 61 -2.25 2.59 1.18
CA ALA A 61 -2.01 1.17 0.89
C ALA A 61 -0.69 0.95 0.16
N LEU A 62 -0.28 1.88 -0.71
CA LEU A 62 1.01 1.85 -1.39
C LEU A 62 2.17 2.03 -0.41
N GLU A 63 2.09 3.00 0.49
CA GLU A 63 3.07 3.22 1.57
C GLU A 63 3.19 1.97 2.46
N ALA A 64 2.06 1.34 2.81
CA ALA A 64 2.03 0.10 3.57
C ALA A 64 2.68 -1.08 2.81
N ALA A 65 2.44 -1.20 1.50
CA ALA A 65 3.08 -2.22 0.67
C ALA A 65 4.60 -2.00 0.54
N GLN A 66 5.05 -0.75 0.40
CA GLN A 66 6.47 -0.40 0.39
C GLN A 66 7.14 -0.70 1.73
N ALA A 67 6.49 -0.42 2.85
CA ALA A 67 6.99 -0.76 4.17
C ALA A 67 7.11 -2.28 4.37
N LEU A 68 6.18 -3.08 3.83
CA LEU A 68 6.28 -4.55 3.82
C LEU A 68 7.46 -5.05 2.98
N LEU A 69 7.70 -4.44 1.82
CA LEU A 69 8.87 -4.76 0.99
C LEU A 69 10.17 -4.49 1.74
N GLN A 70 10.29 -3.34 2.40
CA GLN A 70 11.44 -2.99 3.22
C GLN A 70 11.61 -3.92 4.42
N ASP A 71 10.51 -4.30 5.08
CA ASP A 71 10.51 -5.25 6.19
C ASP A 71 11.02 -6.62 5.77
N ALA A 72 10.57 -7.11 4.61
CA ALA A 72 11.06 -8.35 4.02
C ALA A 72 12.55 -8.31 3.67
N GLU A 73 13.08 -7.16 3.22
CA GLU A 73 14.52 -7.01 2.99
C GLU A 73 15.33 -7.03 4.28
N LEU A 74 14.82 -6.43 5.36
CA LEU A 74 15.47 -6.47 6.68
C LEU A 74 15.47 -7.90 7.23
N ASP A 75 14.36 -8.63 7.04
CA ASP A 75 14.24 -10.06 7.36
C ASP A 75 15.31 -10.89 6.61
N ILE A 76 15.45 -10.70 5.28
CA ILE A 76 16.50 -11.35 4.46
C ILE A 76 17.91 -10.99 4.94
N ARG A 77 18.12 -9.74 5.34
CA ARG A 77 19.42 -9.28 5.86
C ARG A 77 19.73 -9.83 7.24
N GLY A 78 18.72 -10.24 8.00
CA GLY A 78 18.85 -10.55 9.42
C GLY A 78 19.12 -9.27 10.21
N GLU A 79 18.32 -8.23 9.95
CA GLU A 79 18.36 -6.94 10.63
C GLU A 79 17.01 -6.64 11.29
N GLN A 80 17.04 -5.91 12.41
CA GLN A 80 15.82 -5.39 13.04
C GLN A 80 15.32 -4.15 12.27
N ALA A 81 14.12 -3.67 12.61
CA ALA A 81 13.56 -2.43 12.08
C ALA A 81 14.46 -1.18 12.29
N SER A 82 15.36 -1.22 13.28
CA SER A 82 16.36 -0.18 13.55
C SER A 82 17.58 -0.23 12.62
N GLY A 83 17.72 -1.28 11.80
CA GLY A 83 18.93 -1.59 11.03
C GLY A 83 20.05 -2.23 11.85
N ALA A 84 19.84 -2.46 13.14
CA ALA A 84 20.77 -3.24 13.96
C ALA A 84 20.74 -4.73 13.58
N ALA A 85 21.83 -5.44 13.86
CA ALA A 85 21.86 -6.89 13.71
C ALA A 85 20.69 -7.53 14.47
N CYS A 86 20.06 -8.54 13.87
CA CYS A 86 18.87 -9.14 14.47
C CYS A 86 19.20 -9.91 15.74
N ALA A 87 18.65 -9.45 16.88
CA ALA A 87 18.70 -10.13 18.16
C ALA A 87 17.35 -10.78 18.50
N ALA A 88 17.39 -12.05 18.91
CA ALA A 88 16.23 -12.79 19.37
C ALA A 88 15.54 -12.09 20.56
N SER A 89 14.21 -12.20 20.62
CA SER A 89 13.40 -11.64 21.71
C SER A 89 12.66 -12.75 22.44
N SER A 90 12.86 -12.85 23.76
CA SER A 90 12.13 -13.82 24.59
C SER A 90 10.63 -13.53 24.66
N SER A 91 10.22 -12.28 24.44
CA SER A 91 8.81 -11.87 24.44
C SER A 91 8.14 -12.06 23.07
N GLN A 92 8.91 -12.24 22.01
CA GLN A 92 8.43 -12.44 20.64
C GLN A 92 9.33 -13.45 19.92
N PRO A 93 9.06 -14.76 20.07
CA PRO A 93 9.96 -15.81 19.58
C PRO A 93 10.07 -15.84 18.04
N SER A 94 9.14 -15.24 17.31
CA SER A 94 9.25 -15.12 15.85
C SER A 94 10.29 -14.11 15.40
N VAL A 95 10.63 -13.12 16.24
CA VAL A 95 11.61 -12.09 15.87
C VAL A 95 12.96 -12.73 15.60
N CYS A 96 13.60 -12.27 14.52
CA CYS A 96 14.83 -12.82 13.96
C CYS A 96 14.73 -14.29 13.56
N ARG A 97 13.51 -14.78 13.31
CA ARG A 97 13.22 -16.19 13.04
C ARG A 97 13.82 -17.09 14.13
N SER A 98 13.88 -16.65 15.38
CA SER A 98 14.61 -17.38 16.44
C SER A 98 13.82 -18.54 17.08
N GLY A 99 12.52 -18.63 16.81
CA GLY A 99 11.64 -19.66 17.34
C GLY A 99 11.87 -21.04 16.71
N ALA A 100 11.66 -22.08 17.52
CA ALA A 100 11.74 -23.46 17.03
C ALA A 100 10.67 -23.71 15.95
N GLY A 101 11.08 -24.37 14.85
CA GLY A 101 10.19 -24.72 13.75
C GLY A 101 9.97 -23.61 12.71
N ILE A 102 10.48 -22.40 12.95
CA ILE A 102 10.36 -21.28 12.00
C ILE A 102 11.38 -21.46 10.86
N ALA A 103 10.90 -21.34 9.62
CA ALA A 103 11.76 -21.46 8.44
C ALA A 103 12.87 -20.38 8.42
N GLN A 104 14.10 -20.81 8.16
CA GLN A 104 15.30 -19.95 8.10
C GLN A 104 15.73 -19.66 6.67
N PHE A 105 16.40 -18.53 6.46
CA PHE A 105 17.16 -18.31 5.23
C PHE A 105 18.37 -19.24 5.15
N PRO A 106 18.72 -19.73 3.96
CA PRO A 106 19.91 -20.56 3.78
C PRO A 106 21.16 -19.70 3.96
N ARG A 107 22.09 -20.14 4.81
CA ARG A 107 23.38 -19.49 5.04
C ARG A 107 24.44 -20.00 4.08
N GLU A 108 24.27 -21.24 3.64
CA GLU A 108 25.19 -21.94 2.75
C GLU A 108 24.45 -22.57 1.57
N THR A 109 25.19 -22.84 0.48
CA THR A 109 24.60 -23.37 -0.76
C THR A 109 23.93 -24.73 -0.55
N GLY A 110 24.48 -25.58 0.34
CA GLY A 110 23.93 -26.90 0.63
C GLY A 110 22.55 -26.85 1.32
N GLU A 111 22.25 -25.78 2.05
CA GLU A 111 20.98 -25.63 2.78
C GLU A 111 19.82 -25.23 1.86
N VAL A 112 20.12 -24.62 0.70
CA VAL A 112 19.10 -24.13 -0.24
C VAL A 112 18.18 -25.26 -0.70
N GLY A 113 18.75 -26.42 -1.07
CA GLY A 113 17.98 -27.57 -1.53
C GLY A 113 17.08 -28.16 -0.43
N LEU A 114 17.61 -28.28 0.79
CA LEU A 114 16.85 -28.78 1.95
C LEU A 114 15.68 -27.86 2.31
N LEU A 115 15.93 -26.54 2.31
CA LEU A 115 14.90 -25.55 2.57
C LEU A 115 13.80 -25.63 1.50
N LEU A 116 14.16 -25.62 0.21
CA LEU A 116 13.20 -25.69 -0.88
C LEU A 116 12.37 -26.99 -0.85
N ALA A 117 12.99 -28.13 -0.52
CA ALA A 117 12.26 -29.38 -0.33
C ALA A 117 11.25 -29.28 0.82
N SER A 118 11.67 -28.74 1.98
CA SER A 118 10.79 -28.58 3.14
C SER A 118 9.64 -27.58 2.93
N LEU A 119 9.84 -26.60 2.03
CA LEU A 119 8.80 -25.64 1.64
C LEU A 119 7.86 -26.26 0.59
N ALA A 120 8.37 -27.11 -0.31
CA ALA A 120 7.54 -27.81 -1.28
C ALA A 120 6.55 -28.79 -0.63
N GLU A 121 6.87 -29.30 0.57
CA GLU A 121 5.96 -30.12 1.39
C GLU A 121 4.80 -29.30 2.00
N ALA A 122 4.92 -27.97 2.09
CA ALA A 122 3.88 -27.09 2.60
C ALA A 122 2.77 -26.90 1.54
N THR A 123 1.94 -27.92 1.35
CA THR A 123 0.85 -27.90 0.38
C THR A 123 -0.38 -27.12 0.89
N PRO A 124 -1.13 -26.43 0.03
CA PRO A 124 -0.93 -26.30 -1.43
C PRO A 124 0.01 -25.14 -1.84
N THR A 125 0.45 -24.30 -0.90
CA THR A 125 1.04 -22.99 -1.21
C THR A 125 2.51 -23.03 -1.59
N GLY A 126 3.24 -24.06 -1.13
CA GLY A 126 4.69 -24.13 -1.22
C GLY A 126 5.39 -23.06 -0.37
N CYS A 127 4.71 -22.55 0.66
CA CYS A 127 5.12 -21.41 1.48
C CYS A 127 4.95 -21.70 2.97
N ARG A 128 5.92 -21.27 3.78
CA ARG A 128 5.90 -21.30 5.25
C ARG A 128 6.69 -20.13 5.82
N ASP A 129 6.16 -19.47 6.84
CA ASP A 129 6.77 -18.32 7.54
C ASP A 129 7.20 -17.19 6.59
N GLY A 130 6.40 -16.93 5.55
CA GLY A 130 6.70 -15.96 4.50
C GLY A 130 7.80 -16.40 3.53
N LEU A 131 8.41 -17.58 3.68
CA LEU A 131 9.36 -18.13 2.71
C LEU A 131 8.63 -19.07 1.76
N CYS A 132 8.93 -18.98 0.47
CA CYS A 132 8.24 -19.72 -0.57
C CYS A 132 9.21 -20.37 -1.55
N THR A 133 8.80 -21.52 -2.07
CA THR A 133 9.38 -22.06 -3.31
C THR A 133 9.01 -21.18 -4.50
N LYS A 134 9.77 -21.30 -5.61
CA LYS A 134 9.43 -20.65 -6.87
C LYS A 134 8.07 -21.18 -7.37
N ARG A 135 7.10 -20.28 -7.51
CA ARG A 135 5.80 -20.62 -8.08
C ARG A 135 5.90 -20.94 -9.57
N THR A 136 5.24 -22.01 -10.01
CA THR A 136 5.23 -22.48 -11.41
C THR A 136 3.90 -22.27 -12.14
N GLY A 137 2.82 -21.92 -11.42
CA GLY A 137 1.48 -21.67 -11.97
C GLY A 137 1.15 -20.18 -12.21
N PRO A 138 -0.15 -19.84 -12.37
CA PRO A 138 -0.62 -18.45 -12.43
C PRO A 138 -0.05 -17.64 -11.27
N GLN A 139 0.45 -16.43 -11.50
CA GLN A 139 1.13 -15.64 -10.47
C GLN A 139 0.19 -14.74 -9.66
N ASP A 140 -1.02 -14.53 -10.17
CA ASP A 140 -2.06 -13.60 -9.69
C ASP A 140 -2.96 -14.19 -8.61
N PHE A 141 -2.38 -14.94 -7.65
CA PHE A 141 -3.15 -15.56 -6.56
C PHE A 141 -3.94 -14.55 -5.72
N TRP A 142 -3.53 -13.29 -5.72
CA TRP A 142 -4.18 -12.19 -5.01
C TRP A 142 -5.53 -11.78 -5.59
N ASN A 143 -5.81 -12.14 -6.84
CA ASN A 143 -7.11 -11.98 -7.47
C ASN A 143 -7.90 -13.29 -7.52
N ASN A 144 -7.30 -14.41 -7.08
CA ASN A 144 -7.94 -15.72 -7.13
C ASN A 144 -8.66 -16.05 -5.82
N ALA A 145 -9.96 -16.33 -5.94
CA ALA A 145 -10.80 -16.83 -4.87
C ALA A 145 -11.29 -18.28 -5.10
N ASP A 146 -10.97 -18.88 -6.25
CA ASP A 146 -11.38 -20.23 -6.63
C ASP A 146 -10.19 -21.20 -6.55
N GLU A 147 -10.26 -22.15 -5.63
CA GLU A 147 -9.23 -23.18 -5.44
C GLU A 147 -9.09 -24.10 -6.68
N GLY A 148 -10.14 -24.21 -7.51
CA GLY A 148 -10.09 -24.94 -8.78
C GLY A 148 -9.26 -24.26 -9.86
N GLN A 149 -9.04 -22.94 -9.74
CA GLN A 149 -8.20 -22.15 -10.66
C GLN A 149 -6.76 -21.99 -10.17
N GLY A 150 -6.44 -22.55 -9.00
CA GLY A 150 -5.11 -22.52 -8.39
C GLY A 150 -5.14 -21.99 -6.96
N ILE A 151 -3.96 -21.59 -6.47
CA ILE A 151 -3.81 -21.10 -5.10
C ILE A 151 -4.57 -19.78 -4.91
N THR A 152 -5.33 -19.68 -3.82
CA THR A 152 -6.12 -18.48 -3.49
C THR A 152 -5.39 -17.55 -2.54
N LEU A 153 -5.82 -16.28 -2.49
CA LEU A 153 -5.32 -15.34 -1.49
C LEU A 153 -5.60 -15.81 -0.05
N GLY A 154 -6.74 -16.46 0.18
CA GLY A 154 -7.09 -17.01 1.49
C GLY A 154 -6.07 -18.06 1.98
N GLN A 155 -5.64 -18.96 1.10
CA GLN A 155 -4.59 -19.94 1.41
C GLN A 155 -3.24 -19.27 1.65
N MET A 156 -2.89 -18.23 0.88
CA MET A 156 -1.60 -17.52 1.02
C MET A 156 -1.52 -16.62 2.25
N THR A 157 -2.67 -16.17 2.78
CA THR A 157 -2.78 -15.31 3.97
C THR A 157 -3.15 -16.07 5.23
N ALA A 158 -3.26 -17.39 5.15
CA ALA A 158 -3.44 -18.28 6.30
C ALA A 158 -2.28 -18.15 7.30
N ALA A 159 -2.54 -18.62 8.53
CA ALA A 159 -1.51 -18.65 9.57
C ALA A 159 -0.25 -19.36 9.07
N ASP A 160 0.90 -18.80 9.41
CA ASP A 160 2.24 -19.33 9.10
C ASP A 160 2.55 -19.51 7.61
N VAL A 161 1.76 -18.93 6.69
CA VAL A 161 2.05 -18.95 5.24
C VAL A 161 2.70 -17.65 4.80
N GLY A 162 1.96 -16.53 4.91
CA GLY A 162 2.45 -15.19 4.63
C GLY A 162 2.94 -14.49 5.88
N ALA A 163 4.02 -13.71 5.76
CA ALA A 163 4.57 -12.95 6.87
C ALA A 163 3.84 -11.62 7.05
N ARG A 164 3.61 -11.22 8.29
CA ARG A 164 3.06 -9.91 8.66
C ARG A 164 4.19 -8.90 8.89
N TYR A 165 3.90 -7.61 8.67
CA TYR A 165 4.82 -6.52 9.03
C TYR A 165 5.31 -6.66 10.47
N GLY A 166 6.63 -6.67 10.66
CA GLY A 166 7.29 -6.76 11.95
C GLY A 166 7.41 -8.17 12.54
N GLN A 167 6.81 -9.19 11.93
CA GLN A 167 6.80 -10.55 12.49
C GLN A 167 8.20 -11.11 12.71
N PHE A 168 9.12 -10.85 11.78
CA PHE A 168 10.49 -11.36 11.81
C PHE A 168 11.54 -10.27 12.07
N THR A 169 11.23 -8.99 11.87
CA THR A 169 12.15 -7.86 12.11
C THR A 169 11.95 -7.19 13.47
N GLY A 170 10.85 -7.50 14.16
CA GLY A 170 10.46 -6.83 15.41
C GLY A 170 9.96 -5.39 15.22
N ALA A 171 9.62 -4.99 13.98
CA ALA A 171 8.94 -3.71 13.77
C ALA A 171 7.64 -3.67 14.59
N ILE A 172 7.47 -2.61 15.39
CA ILE A 172 6.34 -2.52 16.31
C ILE A 172 5.04 -2.50 15.50
N ALA A 173 4.16 -3.47 15.73
CA ALA A 173 2.75 -3.37 15.33
C ALA A 173 1.99 -2.73 16.50
N GLY A 174 1.48 -1.50 16.34
CA GLY A 174 0.82 -0.76 17.43
C GLY A 174 0.59 0.72 17.11
N GLY A 175 0.25 1.54 18.11
CA GLY A 175 -0.16 2.95 17.91
C GLY A 175 0.85 3.91 17.26
N LYS A 176 2.08 3.44 16.97
CA LYS A 176 3.11 4.17 16.21
C LYS A 176 3.36 3.60 14.80
N SER A 177 2.74 2.48 14.45
CA SER A 177 2.85 1.87 13.13
C SER A 177 1.75 2.34 12.20
N ASP A 178 1.96 2.17 10.91
CA ASP A 178 0.91 2.37 9.92
C ASP A 178 -0.37 1.60 10.31
N SER A 179 -1.53 2.28 10.21
CA SER A 179 -2.80 1.74 10.69
C SER A 179 -3.32 0.57 9.85
N ILE A 180 -2.92 0.47 8.57
CA ILE A 180 -3.20 -0.68 7.73
C ILE A 180 -2.37 -1.86 8.22
N LEU A 181 -1.06 -1.67 8.40
CA LEU A 181 -0.17 -2.76 8.84
C LEU A 181 -0.42 -3.21 10.29
N ALA A 182 -0.91 -2.31 11.15
CA ALA A 182 -1.34 -2.64 12.51
C ALA A 182 -2.59 -3.53 12.54
N ASN A 183 -3.44 -3.47 11.51
CA ASN A 183 -4.68 -4.23 11.49
C ASN A 183 -4.40 -5.73 11.28
N ARG A 184 -4.82 -6.55 12.24
CA ARG A 184 -4.68 -8.01 12.23
C ARG A 184 -6.00 -8.76 12.04
N GLU A 185 -7.10 -8.06 11.78
CA GLU A 185 -8.38 -8.67 11.44
C GLU A 185 -8.26 -9.56 10.19
N ALA A 186 -9.12 -10.57 10.11
CA ALA A 186 -9.13 -11.50 8.99
C ALA A 186 -9.32 -10.76 7.65
N GLY A 187 -8.44 -11.02 6.67
CA GLY A 187 -8.48 -10.36 5.37
C GLY A 187 -8.11 -8.87 5.37
N LYS A 188 -7.60 -8.33 6.48
CA LYS A 188 -7.14 -6.94 6.60
C LYS A 188 -5.65 -6.83 6.87
N GLY A 189 -5.13 -5.64 6.61
CA GLY A 189 -3.73 -5.30 6.74
C GLY A 189 -2.93 -5.72 5.52
N GLY A 190 -1.73 -6.25 5.76
CA GLY A 190 -0.87 -6.69 4.68
C GLY A 190 0.02 -7.86 5.04
N TRP A 191 0.58 -8.45 3.99
CA TRP A 191 1.42 -9.64 4.03
C TRP A 191 2.56 -9.51 3.03
N TYR A 192 3.66 -10.20 3.30
CA TYR A 192 4.71 -10.42 2.32
C TYR A 192 5.07 -11.90 2.21
N TRP A 193 5.59 -12.27 1.04
CA TRP A 193 6.12 -13.58 0.71
C TRP A 193 7.44 -13.42 -0.01
N ILE A 194 8.39 -14.29 0.28
CA ILE A 194 9.76 -14.26 -0.20
C ILE A 194 10.03 -15.58 -0.91
N GLU A 195 10.01 -15.56 -2.24
CA GLU A 195 10.40 -16.71 -3.04
C GLU A 195 11.92 -16.80 -3.13
N ILE A 196 12.43 -17.99 -2.87
CA ILE A 196 13.87 -18.28 -2.92
C ILE A 196 14.18 -18.86 -4.30
N LEU A 197 14.96 -18.14 -5.09
CA LEU A 197 15.29 -18.49 -6.47
C LEU A 197 16.78 -18.83 -6.55
N PRO A 198 17.16 -20.12 -6.60
CA PRO A 198 18.54 -20.50 -6.89
C PRO A 198 18.99 -19.88 -8.21
N TYR A 199 20.15 -19.24 -8.19
CA TYR A 199 20.76 -18.61 -9.35
C TYR A 199 21.85 -19.52 -9.90
N ASP A 200 21.75 -19.87 -11.18
CA ASP A 200 22.82 -20.57 -11.88
C ASP A 200 23.93 -19.59 -12.25
N VAL A 201 25.10 -19.70 -11.61
CA VAL A 201 26.25 -18.86 -11.93
C VAL A 201 26.79 -19.03 -13.34
N ASN A 202 26.49 -20.13 -14.01
CA ASN A 202 26.85 -20.32 -15.40
C ASN A 202 25.96 -19.51 -16.35
N ALA A 203 24.78 -19.06 -15.91
CA ALA A 203 23.92 -18.18 -16.70
C ALA A 203 24.60 -16.82 -17.01
N GLY A 204 25.59 -16.42 -16.19
CA GLY A 204 26.39 -15.20 -16.36
C GLY A 204 27.74 -15.38 -17.07
N ASN A 205 28.16 -16.62 -17.42
CA ASN A 205 29.44 -16.88 -18.11
C ASN A 205 29.49 -16.35 -19.56
N SER A 206 28.42 -15.72 -20.04
CA SER A 206 28.40 -14.92 -21.28
C SER A 206 29.10 -13.56 -21.14
N GLY A 207 29.57 -13.18 -19.94
CA GLY A 207 30.38 -11.99 -19.70
C GLY A 207 31.70 -12.31 -19.03
N VAL A 208 32.71 -12.72 -19.81
CA VAL A 208 34.12 -12.68 -19.40
C VAL A 208 34.40 -11.28 -18.83
N ILE A 209 34.60 -11.19 -17.52
CA ILE A 209 35.02 -9.95 -16.87
C ILE A 209 36.49 -9.76 -17.21
N ALA A 210 36.75 -9.16 -18.37
CA ALA A 210 38.03 -8.51 -18.62
C ALA A 210 38.17 -7.37 -17.62
N ASN A 211 39.34 -7.28 -16.99
CA ASN A 211 39.71 -6.23 -16.04
C ASN A 211 39.24 -4.84 -16.53
N GLY A 212 38.42 -4.15 -15.74
CA GLY A 212 37.91 -2.81 -16.05
C GLY A 212 36.43 -2.71 -16.49
N SER A 213 35.64 -3.77 -16.36
CA SER A 213 34.19 -3.69 -16.66
C SER A 213 33.44 -2.77 -15.68
N PRO A 214 32.61 -1.81 -16.14
CA PRO A 214 31.81 -0.93 -15.28
C PRO A 214 30.59 -1.63 -14.65
N ARG A 215 30.61 -2.96 -14.56
CA ARG A 215 29.48 -3.78 -14.10
C ARG A 215 29.65 -4.09 -12.62
N LEU A 216 28.56 -3.98 -11.85
CA LEU A 216 28.55 -4.35 -10.42
C LEU A 216 28.74 -5.87 -10.29
N ALA A 217 29.86 -6.30 -9.72
CA ALA A 217 30.09 -7.71 -9.39
C ALA A 217 29.24 -8.10 -8.17
N LEU A 218 28.19 -8.90 -8.41
CA LEU A 218 27.36 -9.44 -7.34
C LEU A 218 28.05 -10.67 -6.74
N TYR A 219 28.46 -10.55 -5.48
CA TYR A 219 28.89 -11.69 -4.68
C TYR A 219 27.71 -12.14 -3.81
N MET A 220 27.07 -13.23 -4.24
CA MET A 220 25.91 -13.83 -3.58
C MET A 220 26.36 -15.15 -2.94
N GLN A 221 26.31 -15.21 -1.60
CA GLN A 221 26.50 -16.45 -0.85
C GLN A 221 25.34 -16.60 0.15
N PRO A 222 24.48 -17.63 -0.01
CA PRO A 222 24.41 -18.56 -1.15
C PRO A 222 23.99 -17.88 -2.46
N GLN A 223 24.11 -18.57 -3.59
CA GLN A 223 23.75 -18.06 -4.93
C GLN A 223 22.23 -18.08 -5.11
N VAL A 224 21.54 -17.22 -4.37
CA VAL A 224 20.09 -17.09 -4.39
C VAL A 224 19.69 -15.65 -4.64
N ILE A 225 18.64 -15.49 -5.42
CA ILE A 225 17.92 -14.24 -5.60
C ILE A 225 16.57 -14.41 -4.92
N TYR A 226 16.10 -13.36 -4.25
CA TYR A 226 14.81 -13.36 -3.60
C TYR A 226 13.81 -12.58 -4.44
N ARG A 227 12.61 -13.11 -4.64
CA ARG A 227 11.48 -12.35 -5.17
C ARG A 227 10.49 -12.11 -4.05
N ILE A 228 10.32 -10.85 -3.70
CA ILE A 228 9.45 -10.43 -2.60
C ILE A 228 8.16 -9.93 -3.22
N THR A 229 7.05 -10.51 -2.81
CA THR A 229 5.70 -10.04 -3.15
C THR A 229 5.07 -9.51 -1.87
N ALA A 230 4.61 -8.27 -1.89
CA ALA A 230 3.89 -7.65 -0.77
C ALA A 230 2.50 -7.22 -1.22
N ILE A 231 1.53 -7.42 -0.33
CA ILE A 231 0.14 -7.00 -0.52
C ILE A 231 -0.29 -6.22 0.69
N ALA A 232 -0.92 -5.07 0.45
CA ALA A 232 -1.59 -4.29 1.47
C ALA A 232 -3.03 -3.97 1.04
N HIS A 233 -3.97 -4.20 1.94
CA HIS A 233 -5.37 -3.80 1.77
C HIS A 233 -5.59 -2.44 2.42
N GLY A 234 -6.09 -1.49 1.65
CA GLY A 234 -6.50 -0.19 2.17
C GLY A 234 -7.65 -0.29 3.15
N ARG A 235 -8.09 0.85 3.70
CA ARG A 235 -9.20 0.88 4.64
C ARG A 235 -10.53 0.66 3.94
N LYS A 236 -10.63 0.98 2.65
CA LYS A 236 -11.80 0.68 1.82
C LYS A 236 -11.74 -0.75 1.31
N SER A 237 -12.91 -1.38 1.15
CA SER A 237 -13.02 -2.81 0.79
C SER A 237 -12.34 -3.19 -0.53
N ASN A 238 -12.23 -2.24 -1.46
CA ASN A 238 -11.75 -2.48 -2.82
C ASN A 238 -10.36 -1.90 -3.07
N THR A 239 -9.72 -1.32 -2.05
CA THR A 239 -8.36 -0.80 -2.18
C THR A 239 -7.38 -1.93 -1.89
N GLN A 240 -6.61 -2.30 -2.88
CA GLN A 240 -5.53 -3.26 -2.74
C GLN A 240 -4.32 -2.76 -3.52
N VAL A 241 -3.15 -2.89 -2.92
CA VAL A 241 -1.88 -2.69 -3.61
C VAL A 241 -1.08 -3.97 -3.53
N VAL A 242 -0.59 -4.40 -4.69
CA VAL A 242 0.34 -5.50 -4.83
C VAL A 242 1.64 -4.93 -5.38
N MET A 243 2.75 -5.16 -4.69
CA MET A 243 4.07 -4.81 -5.16
C MET A 243 4.94 -6.04 -5.20
N GLN A 244 5.82 -6.09 -6.21
CA GLN A 244 6.79 -7.16 -6.33
C GLN A 244 8.16 -6.56 -6.60
N GLN A 245 9.17 -7.09 -5.92
CA GLN A 245 10.56 -6.72 -6.15
C GLN A 245 11.46 -7.95 -6.20
N THR A 246 12.59 -7.79 -6.88
CA THR A 246 13.66 -8.79 -6.91
C THR A 246 14.83 -8.25 -6.12
N TYR A 247 15.24 -8.96 -5.08
CA TYR A 247 16.28 -8.56 -4.15
C TYR A 247 17.45 -9.56 -4.22
N ALA A 248 18.64 -9.05 -4.48
CA ALA A 248 19.88 -9.83 -4.46
C ALA A 248 20.81 -9.26 -3.39
N ARG A 249 21.09 -10.06 -2.35
CA ARG A 249 21.96 -9.64 -1.24
C ARG A 249 23.42 -9.70 -1.70
N GLN A 250 24.09 -8.55 -1.73
CA GLN A 250 25.53 -8.48 -1.92
C GLN A 250 26.23 -8.70 -0.56
N LYS A 251 27.03 -9.76 -0.46
CA LYS A 251 27.92 -9.96 0.70
C LYS A 251 29.29 -9.35 0.37
N ARG A 252 29.95 -8.75 1.37
CA ARG A 252 31.36 -8.37 1.20
C ARG A 252 32.18 -9.65 1.07
N ARG A 253 33.21 -9.63 0.21
CA ARG A 253 34.23 -10.67 0.23
C ARG A 253 35.09 -10.41 1.45
N ASP A 254 35.15 -11.39 2.34
CA ASP A 254 36.12 -11.39 3.45
C ASP A 254 37.55 -11.56 2.89
#